data_AF-A0A1G6EV18-F1
#
_entry.id   AF-A0A1G6EV18-F1
#
_cell.length_a   1.000
_cell.length_b   1.000
_cell.length_c   1.000
_cell.angle_alpha   90.00
_cell.angle_beta   90.00
_cell.angle_gamma   90.00
#
_symmetry.space_group_name_H-M   'P 1'
#
loop_
_entity.id
_entity.type
_entity.pdbx_description
1 polymer ?
#
loop_
_entity_poly.entity_id
_entity_poly.type
_entity_poly.pdbx_seq_one_letter_code
_entity_poly.pdbx_strand_id
1 'polypeptide(L)' 'MIILITGASHTGKTFLAQKLLEKYHYPYLSIDHLKMGLIRSGQTDLL' A
#
# COMPACT_ATOMS: atom_id res chain seq x y z
N MET A 1 -6.55 -4.38 14.81
CA MET A 1 -7.50 -3.57 14.00
C MET A 1 -7.00 -3.56 12.57
N ILE A 2 -7.86 -3.79 11.58
CA ILE A 2 -7.49 -3.79 10.15
C ILE A 2 -8.27 -2.66 9.48
N ILE A 3 -7.58 -1.79 8.74
CA ILE A 3 -8.16 -0.66 8.03
C ILE A 3 -7.91 -0.86 6.54
N LEU A 4 -8.98 -0.91 5.75
CA LEU A 4 -8.90 -0.99 4.29
C LEU A 4 -9.07 0.41 3.69
N ILE A 5 -8.07 0.89 2.97
CA ILE A 5 -8.09 2.19 2.29
C ILE A 5 -8.28 1.95 0.79
N THR A 6 -9.39 2.43 0.24
CA THR A 6 -9.76 2.29 -1.18
C THR A 6 -10.02 3.67 -1.81
N GLY A 7 -10.17 3.71 -3.14
CA GLY A 7 -10.49 4.91 -3.91
C GLY A 7 -9.69 5.05 -5.20
N ALA A 8 -10.17 5.91 -6.11
CA ALA A 8 -9.55 6.18 -7.41
C ALA A 8 -8.10 6.69 -7.29
N SER A 9 -7.33 6.64 -8.38
CA SER A 9 -5.96 7.15 -8.41
C SER A 9 -5.89 8.63 -8.00
N HIS A 10 -4.80 9.04 -7.35
CA HIS A 10 -4.55 10.42 -6.89
C HIS A 10 -5.55 11.01 -5.89
N THR A 11 -6.37 10.20 -5.19
CA THR A 11 -7.28 10.67 -4.14
C THR A 11 -6.67 10.81 -2.73
N GLY A 12 -5.34 10.69 -2.59
CA GLY A 12 -4.66 10.85 -1.29
C GLY A 12 -4.59 9.62 -0.38
N LYS A 13 -4.92 8.42 -0.90
CA LYS A 13 -4.86 7.14 -0.15
C LYS A 13 -3.53 6.91 0.57
N THR A 14 -2.42 7.14 -0.12
CA THR A 14 -1.07 6.95 0.43
C THR A 14 -0.78 7.94 1.57
N PHE A 15 -1.21 9.19 1.42
CA PHE A 15 -1.03 10.21 2.46
C PHE A 15 -1.82 9.88 3.72
N LEU A 16 -3.05 9.38 3.57
CA LEU A 16 -3.85 8.91 4.70
C LEU A 16 -3.18 7.74 5.42
N ALA A 17 -2.65 6.75 4.69
CA ALA A 17 -1.95 5.61 5.28
C ALA A 17 -0.70 6.05 6.08
N GLN A 18 0.06 7.01 5.55
CA GLN A 18 1.22 7.58 6.24
C GLN A 18 0.83 8.30 7.53
N LYS A 19 -0.25 9.09 7.52
CA LYS A 19 -0.73 9.77 8.74
C LYS A 19 -1.18 8.79 9.82
N LEU A 20 -1.80 7.67 9.42
CA LEU A 20 -2.16 6.61 10.36
C LEU A 20 -0.93 5.92 10.96
N LEU A 21 0.11 5.70 10.15
CA LEU A 21 1.41 5.18 10.63
C LEU A 21 2.05 6.16 11.63
N GLU A 22 2.14 7.45 11.31
CA GLU A 22 2.74 8.46 12.20
C GLU A 22 1.98 8.59 13.53
N LYS A 23 0.65 8.61 13.48
CA LYS A 23 -0.17 8.86 14.65
C LYS A 23 -0.35 7.63 15.55
N TYR A 24 -0.53 6.46 14.94
CA TYR A 24 -0.93 5.24 15.65
C TYR A 24 0.09 4.11 15.55
N HIS A 25 1.19 4.31 14.82
CA HIS A 25 2.21 3.29 14.56
C HIS A 25 1.63 2.03 13.89
N TYR A 26 0.60 2.22 13.08
CA TYR A 26 0.00 1.12 12.32
C TYR A 26 0.76 0.93 11.01
N PRO A 27 1.45 -0.22 10.83
CA PRO A 27 2.11 -0.50 9.57
C PRO A 27 1.08 -0.58 8.45
N TYR A 28 1.42 -0.02 7.30
CA TYR A 28 0.59 -0.10 6.10
C TYR A 28 1.29 -0.92 5.02
N LEU A 29 0.48 -1.65 4.26
CA LEU A 29 0.92 -2.36 3.06
C LEU A 29 0.17 -1.77 1.86
N SER A 30 0.91 -1.31 0.85
CA SER A 30 0.33 -0.89 -0.42
C SER A 30 0.31 -2.07 -1.39
N ILE A 31 -0.82 -2.27 -2.08
CA ILE A 31 -0.94 -3.27 -3.15
C ILE A 31 0.04 -2.96 -4.28
N ASP A 32 0.28 -1.68 -4.58
CA ASP A 32 1.21 -1.29 -5.65
C ASP A 32 2.65 -1.66 -5.28
N HIS A 33 3.06 -1.42 -4.02
CA HIS A 33 4.38 -1.85 -3.54
C HIS A 33 4.49 -3.38 -3.51
N LEU A 34 3.43 -4.09 -3.13
CA LEU A 34 3.42 -5.55 -3.16
C LEU A 34 3.59 -6.06 -4.60
N LYS A 35 2.84 -5.51 -5.56
CA LYS A 35 2.96 -5.85 -6.98
C LYS A 35 4.39 -5.62 -7.48
N MET A 36 4.96 -4.44 -7.23
CA MET A 36 6.35 -4.15 -7.59
C MET A 36 7.34 -5.12 -6.94
N GLY A 37 7.12 -5.50 -5.68
CA GLY A 37 7.94 -6.50 -4.98
C GLY A 37 7.85 -7.89 -5.59
N LEU A 38 6.65 -8.34 -5.97
CA LEU A 38 6.44 -9.63 -6.64
C LEU A 38 7.13 -9.68 -8.00
N ILE A 39 7.01 -8.61 -8.80
CA ILE A 39 7.68 -8.49 -10.11
C ILE A 39 9.20 -8.55 -9.93
N ARG A 40 9.75 -7.77 -8.99
CA ARG A 40 11.20 -7.70 -8.74
C ARG A 40 11.78 -8.99 -8.14
N SER A 41 10.96 -9.79 -7.47
CA SER A 41 11.39 -11.07 -6.87
C SER A 41 11.18 -12.27 -7.81
N GLY A 42 10.67 -12.06 -9.03
CA GLY A 42 10.38 -13.14 -9.98
C GLY A 42 9.29 -14.10 -9.49
N GLN A 43 8.46 -13.68 -8.53
CA GLN A 43 7.37 -14.48 -7.97
C GLN A 43 6.05 -14.34 -8.75
N THR A 44 6.06 -13.59 -9.86
CA THR A 44 4.92 -13.41 -10.75
C THR A 44 5.39 -13.09 -12.17
N ASP A 45 4.58 -13.49 -13.16
CA ASP A 45 4.79 -13.18 -14.57
C ASP A 45 4.10 -11.86 -15.01
N LEU A 46 3.75 -10.99 -14.06
CA LEU A 46 3.14 -9.70 -14.34
C LEU A 46 4.24 -8.78 -14.91
N LEU A 47 4.16 -8.45 -16.19
CA LEU A 47 4.99 -7.46 -16.88
C LEU A 47 4.11 -6.34 -17.44
#